data_AF-A0A6B0ZP64-F1
#
_entry.id   AF-A0A6B0ZP64-F1
#
_cell.length_a   1.000
_cell.length_b   1.000
_cell.length_c   1.000
_cell.angle_alpha   90.00
_cell.angle_beta   90.00
_cell.angle_gamma   90.00
#
_symmetry.space_group_name_H-M   'P 1'
#
loop_
_entity.id
_entity.type
_entity.pdbx_description
1 polymer ?
#
loop_
_entity_poly.entity_id
_entity_poly.type
_entity_poly.pdbx_seq_one_letter_code
_entity_poly.pdbx_strand_id
1 'polypeptide(L)' 'MANLQVRNMPDVLHERLREHARERNCTMSAAVLDAIERELARWEWSKHLANRPTTDLGIDVATLIAEVRASRDAELE' A
#
# COMPACT_ATOMS: atom_id res chain seq x y z
N MET A 1 8.69 20.62 17.61
CA MET A 1 9.33 19.48 16.90
C MET A 1 9.25 18.28 17.81
N ALA A 2 8.58 17.21 17.37
CA ALA A 2 8.58 15.95 18.11
C ALA A 2 9.90 15.22 17.83
N ASN A 3 10.54 14.67 18.85
CA ASN A 3 11.73 13.86 18.71
C ASN A 3 11.41 12.43 19.17
N LEU A 4 11.57 11.46 18.28
CA LEU A 4 11.37 10.05 18.57
C LEU A 4 12.76 9.40 18.75
N GLN A 5 13.08 8.99 19.97
CA GLN A 5 14.29 8.23 20.25
C GLN A 5 13.95 6.75 20.36
N VAL A 6 14.53 5.92 19.49
CA VAL A 6 14.46 4.46 19.60
C VAL A 6 15.61 3.98 20.46
N ARG A 7 15.30 3.29 21.56
CA ARG A 7 16.29 2.66 22.44
C ARG A 7 16.33 1.15 22.17
N ASN A 8 17.48 0.53 22.42
CA ASN A 8 17.72 -0.91 22.24
C ASN A 8 17.50 -1.40 20.79
N MET A 9 17.91 -0.59 19.80
CA MET A 9 17.90 -1.03 18.41
C MET A 9 18.95 -2.13 18.21
N PRO A 10 18.60 -3.31 17.68
CA PRO A 10 19.58 -4.33 17.35
C PRO A 10 20.61 -3.81 16.34
N ASP A 11 21.89 -4.10 16.55
CA ASP A 11 22.97 -3.63 15.67
C ASP A 11 22.77 -4.04 14.21
N VAL A 12 22.23 -5.25 13.99
CA VAL A 12 21.89 -5.77 12.66
C VAL A 12 20.85 -4.88 11.96
N LEU A 13 19.86 -4.38 12.70
CA LEU A 13 18.84 -3.49 12.14
C LEU A 13 19.43 -2.10 11.85
N HIS A 14 20.27 -1.61 12.76
CA HIS A 14 20.97 -0.34 12.58
C HIS A 14 21.84 -0.33 11.32
N GLU A 15 22.58 -1.41 11.07
CA GLU A 15 23.46 -1.49 9.90
C GLU A 15 22.67 -1.60 8.59
N ARG A 16 21.62 -2.43 8.55
CA ARG A 16 20.71 -2.50 7.40
C ARG A 16 20.08 -1.14 7.08
N LEU A 17 19.70 -0.37 8.10
CA LEU A 17 19.14 0.96 7.93
C LEU A 17 20.19 1.94 7.38
N ARG A 18 21.44 1.85 7.85
CA ARG A 18 22.56 2.64 7.33
C ARG A 18 22.83 2.33 5.86
N GLU A 19 22.89 1.06 5.48
CA GLU A 19 23.07 0.63 4.09
C GLU A 19 21.96 1.15 3.19
N HIS A 20 20.70 0.97 3.61
CA HIS A 20 19.52 1.45 2.88
C HIS A 20 19.53 2.97 2.67
N ALA A 21 19.92 3.73 3.70
CA ALA A 21 20.06 5.19 3.59
C ALA A 21 21.18 5.59 2.61
N ARG A 22 22.31 4.86 2.64
CA ARG A 22 23.44 5.08 1.73
C ARG A 22 23.06 4.81 0.28
N GLU A 23 22.38 3.71 -0.01
CA GLU A 23 21.91 3.37 -1.36
C GLU A 23 20.96 4.42 -1.93
N ARG A 24 20.16 5.04 -1.06
CA ARG A 24 19.22 6.11 -1.43
C ARG A 24 19.81 7.52 -1.38
N ASN A 25 21.11 7.66 -1.09
CA ASN A 25 21.81 8.95 -0.92
C ASN A 25 21.08 9.90 0.06
N CYS A 26 20.56 9.37 1.15
CA CYS A 26 19.84 10.16 2.16
C CYS A 26 20.37 9.89 3.58
N THR A 27 19.92 10.69 4.55
CA THR A 27 20.25 10.44 5.95
C THR A 27 19.42 9.28 6.51
N MET A 28 19.95 8.57 7.52
CA MET A 28 19.19 7.51 8.20
C MET A 28 17.86 8.03 8.76
N SER A 29 17.85 9.25 9.30
CA SER A 29 16.62 9.89 9.80
C SER A 29 15.58 10.03 8.68
N ALA A 30 15.99 10.55 7.51
CA ALA A 30 15.09 10.67 6.36
C ALA A 30 14.59 9.30 5.88
N ALA A 31 15.45 8.29 5.85
CA ALA A 31 15.07 6.92 5.48
C ALA A 31 14.05 6.31 6.46
N VAL A 32 14.20 6.55 7.76
CA VAL A 32 13.24 6.11 8.80
C VAL A 32 11.91 6.84 8.65
N LEU A 33 11.95 8.16 8.44
CA LEU A 33 10.72 8.94 8.27
C LEU A 33 9.92 8.49 7.04
N ASP A 34 10.56 8.30 5.88
CA ASP A 34 9.92 7.75 4.68
C ASP A 34 9.33 6.35 4.94
N ALA A 35 10.03 5.51 5.69
CA ALA A 35 9.51 4.19 6.05
C ALA A 35 8.27 4.26 6.96
N ILE A 36 8.27 5.16 7.95
CA ILE A 36 7.14 5.38 8.85
C ILE A 36 5.94 5.94 8.08
N GLU A 37 6.14 6.93 7.23
CA GLU A 37 5.07 7.52 6.41
C GLU A 37 4.41 6.47 5.52
N ARG A 38 5.20 5.62 4.87
CA ARG A 38 4.69 4.50 4.05
C ARG A 38 3.89 3.50 4.88
N GLU A 39 4.36 3.18 6.08
CA GLU A 39 3.65 2.23 6.95
C GLU A 39 2.32 2.79 7.44
N LEU A 40 2.30 4.07 7.84
CA LEU A 40 1.07 4.76 8.23
C LEU A 40 0.07 4.80 7.06
N ALA A 41 0.53 5.15 5.86
CA ALA A 41 -0.32 5.15 4.67
C ALA A 41 -0.91 3.75 4.36
N ARG A 42 -0.12 2.68 4.51
CA ARG A 42 -0.60 1.30 4.35
C ARG A 42 -1.66 0.94 5.39
N TRP A 43 -1.42 1.30 6.65
CA TRP A 43 -2.36 1.04 7.74
C TRP A 43 -3.68 1.82 7.53
N GLU A 44 -3.60 3.10 7.19
CA GLU A 44 -4.76 3.94 6.90
C GLU A 44 -5.56 3.39 5.73
N TRP A 45 -4.90 3.04 4.63
CA TRP A 45 -5.57 2.44 3.48
C TRP A 45 -6.30 1.15 3.85
N SER A 46 -5.65 0.27 4.61
CA SER A 46 -6.25 -1.00 5.05
C SER A 46 -7.47 -0.77 5.94
N LYS A 47 -7.39 0.21 6.85
CA LYS A 47 -8.50 0.63 7.69
C LYS A 47 -9.66 1.20 6.86
N HIS A 48 -9.37 2.00 5.84
CA HIS A 48 -10.38 2.54 4.94
C HIS A 48 -11.05 1.46 4.11
N LEU A 49 -10.27 0.51 3.58
CA LEU A 49 -10.81 -0.63 2.83
C LEU A 49 -11.74 -1.48 3.68
N ALA A 50 -11.34 -1.80 4.93
CA ALA A 50 -12.14 -2.61 5.83
C ALA A 50 -13.47 -1.93 6.23
N ASN A 51 -13.49 -0.61 6.30
CA ASN A 51 -14.69 0.18 6.64
C ASN A 51 -15.45 0.69 5.42
N ARG A 52 -15.05 0.30 4.21
CA ARG A 52 -15.70 0.78 2.99
C ARG A 52 -17.15 0.28 2.97
N PRO A 53 -18.14 1.17 2.76
CA PRO A 53 -19.52 0.73 2.59
C PRO A 53 -19.61 -0.18 1.35
N THR A 54 -20.27 -1.33 1.51
CA THR A 54 -20.64 -2.18 0.39
C THR A 54 -21.66 -1.42 -0.46
N THR A 55 -21.30 -1.14 -1.70
CA THR A 55 -22.22 -0.57 -2.68
C THR A 55 -23.01 -1.71 -3.30
N ASP A 56 -24.31 -1.75 -3.05
CA ASP A 56 -25.21 -2.55 -3.87
C ASP A 56 -25.33 -1.87 -5.24
N LEU A 57 -24.90 -2.56 -6.28
CA LEU A 57 -24.93 -2.06 -7.65
C LEU A 57 -26.32 -2.22 -8.28
N GLY A 58 -27.23 -2.97 -7.66
CA GLY A 58 -28.57 -3.25 -8.18
C GLY A 58 -28.58 -4.04 -9.49
N ILE A 59 -27.42 -4.53 -9.92
CA ILE A 59 -27.20 -5.25 -11.18
C ILE A 59 -26.48 -6.55 -10.83
N ASP A 60 -26.98 -7.66 -11.37
CA ASP A 60 -26.30 -8.95 -11.23
C ASP A 60 -25.01 -8.95 -12.08
N VAL A 61 -23.87 -9.08 -11.39
CA VAL A 61 -22.54 -9.07 -12.00
C VAL A 61 -22.39 -10.22 -13.00
N ALA A 62 -23.01 -11.38 -12.75
CA ALA A 62 -22.91 -12.52 -13.65
C ALA A 62 -23.59 -12.23 -14.99
N THR A 63 -24.76 -11.60 -14.95
CA THR A 63 -25.48 -11.13 -16.14
C THR A 63 -24.65 -10.12 -16.94
N LEU A 64 -24.06 -9.11 -16.27
CA LEU A 64 -23.25 -8.10 -16.97
C LEU A 64 -22.00 -8.71 -17.65
N ILE A 65 -21.33 -9.66 -16.97
CA ILE A 65 -20.18 -10.36 -17.55
C ILE A 65 -20.59 -11.19 -18.77
N ALA A 66 -21.77 -11.83 -18.73
CA ALA A 66 -22.29 -12.60 -19.84
C ALA A 66 -22.58 -11.72 -21.06
N GLU A 67 -23.19 -10.55 -20.86
CA GLU A 67 -23.46 -9.57 -21.93
C GLU A 67 -22.17 -9.07 -22.60
N VAL A 68 -21.16 -8.69 -21.80
CA VAL A 68 -19.86 -8.24 -22.33
C VAL A 68 -19.16 -9.34 -23.13
N ARG A 69 -19.22 -10.59 -22.65
CA ARG A 69 -18.64 -11.73 -23.37
C ARG A 69 -19.36 -11.98 -24.69
N ALA A 70 -20.70 -11.96 -24.69
CA ALA A 70 -21.49 -12.16 -25.89
C ALA A 70 -21.23 -11.06 -26.93
N SER A 71 -21.12 -9.80 -26.51
CA SER A 71 -20.76 -8.68 -27.40
C SER A 71 -19.38 -8.87 -28.02
N ARG A 72 -18.39 -9.28 -27.23
CA ARG A 72 -17.04 -9.55 -27.74
C ARG A 72 -17.03 -10.70 -28.74
N ASP A 73 -17.73 -11.78 -28.42
CA ASP A 73 -17.74 -12.97 -29.28
C ASP A 73 -18.43 -12.65 -30.63
N ALA A 74 -19.44 -11.78 -30.65
CA ALA A 74 -20.08 -11.28 -31.87
C ALA A 74 -19.20 -10.34 -32.72
N GLU A 75 -18.21 -9.66 -32.12
CA GLU A 75 -17.23 -8.85 -32.86
C GLU A 75 -16.09 -9.69 -33.47
N LEU A 76 -15.95 -10.95 -33.03
CA LEU A 76 -14.92 -11.88 -33.48
C LEU A 76 -15.40 -12.84 -34.59
N GLU A 77 -16.71 -12.85 -34.89
CA GLU A 77 -17.33 -13.56 -36.03
C GLU A 77 -17.41 -12.67 -37.29
#